data_AF-A0AAN4WQL4-F1
#
_entry.id   AF-A0AAN4WQL4-F1
#
_cell.length_a   1.000
_cell.length_b   1.000
_cell.length_c   1.000
_cell.angle_alpha   90.00
_cell.angle_beta   90.00
_cell.angle_gamma   90.00
#
_symmetry.space_group_name_H-M   'P 1'
#
loop_
_entity.id
_entity.type
_entity.pdbx_description
1 polymer ?
#
loop_
_entity_poly.entity_id
_entity_poly.type
_entity_poly.pdbx_seq_one_letter_code
_entity_poly.pdbx_strand_id
1 'polypeptide(L)'
;MNFVLVYVIFPGNGRRNLLPGQFALIIMKSTAEIRRHIARTTALLRMLCEREGITSIYGFAVKYDALAAPVHLTRYHGKNGWQALFKGVRPLSAARLRALSAVEAWSDATTLYENGPENLWRAMWGPPDQLRLVIADELNECRSFDQVVAEFEGELLLAHEYRAPLTLVHLAKAIALYRLQYEILGLSDAGVSGGVAQCLCNEVLQAEMERLGVRQMVNEELAKFHRTGANYEFTSLTVAARWEAVAARLDWVS
;
A
#
# COMPACT_ATOMS: atom_id res chain seq x y z
N MET A 1 40.99 -17.59 9.91
CA MET A 1 39.59 -17.23 9.59
C MET A 1 38.67 -18.13 10.41
N ASN A 2 38.16 -17.64 11.53
CA ASN A 2 37.20 -18.37 12.35
C ASN A 2 35.79 -18.03 11.87
N PHE A 3 35.13 -18.98 11.21
CA PHE A 3 33.71 -18.86 10.89
C PHE A 3 32.90 -19.22 12.14
N VAL A 4 32.32 -18.20 12.78
CA VAL A 4 31.34 -18.41 13.84
C VAL A 4 30.02 -18.82 13.18
N LEU A 5 29.71 -20.12 13.19
CA LEU A 5 28.39 -20.62 12.83
C LEU A 5 27.41 -20.27 13.95
N VAL A 6 26.56 -19.26 13.74
CA VAL A 6 25.44 -18.97 14.62
C VAL A 6 24.28 -19.87 14.24
N TYR A 7 24.02 -20.90 15.04
CA TYR A 7 22.86 -21.78 14.87
C TYR A 7 21.61 -21.13 15.48
N VAL A 8 20.56 -20.97 14.67
CA VAL A 8 19.20 -20.68 15.17
C VAL A 8 18.45 -22.01 15.26
N ILE A 9 18.05 -22.40 16.47
CA ILE A 9 17.28 -23.62 16.73
C ILE A 9 15.79 -23.29 16.50
N PHE A 10 15.18 -23.87 15.46
CA PHE A 10 13.73 -23.93 15.32
C PHE A 10 13.18 -25.11 16.14
N PRO A 11 12.07 -24.95 16.89
CA PRO A 11 11.43 -26.07 17.56
C PRO A 11 10.60 -26.84 16.51
N GLY A 12 11.11 -28.01 16.12
CA GLY A 12 10.42 -28.96 15.24
C GLY A 12 10.99 -29.01 13.82
N ASN A 13 11.51 -30.20 13.48
CA ASN A 13 12.01 -30.65 12.17
C ASN A 13 13.38 -30.13 11.69
N GLY A 14 14.37 -31.02 11.82
CA GLY A 14 15.40 -31.33 10.81
C GLY A 14 16.41 -30.22 10.49
N ARG A 15 17.67 -30.45 10.87
CA ARG A 15 18.82 -29.64 10.41
C ARG A 15 18.90 -29.66 8.88
N ARG A 16 18.36 -28.64 8.22
CA ARG A 16 18.62 -28.38 6.80
C ARG A 16 19.81 -27.43 6.71
N ASN A 17 20.91 -27.91 6.14
CA ASN A 17 22.04 -27.08 5.76
C ASN A 17 21.60 -26.17 4.60
N LEU A 18 21.20 -24.94 4.91
CA LEU A 18 20.87 -23.94 3.89
C LEU A 18 22.18 -23.34 3.37
N LEU A 19 22.30 -23.17 2.05
CA LEU A 19 23.44 -22.51 1.44
C LEU A 19 23.45 -21.01 1.81
N PRO A 20 24.60 -20.33 1.88
CA PRO A 20 24.69 -18.90 2.24
C PRO A 20 23.76 -17.99 1.42
N GLY A 21 23.55 -18.30 0.13
CA GLY A 21 22.61 -17.57 -0.73
C GLY A 21 21.13 -17.76 -0.37
N GLN A 22 20.75 -18.93 0.18
CA GLN A 22 19.39 -19.18 0.65
C GLN A 22 19.12 -18.47 1.98
N PHE A 23 20.12 -18.37 2.86
CA PHE A 23 20.01 -17.58 4.09
C PHE A 23 19.79 -16.09 3.81
N ALA A 24 20.56 -15.50 2.89
CA ALA A 24 20.40 -14.08 2.53
C ALA A 24 19.00 -13.80 1.94
N LEU A 25 18.51 -14.68 1.05
CA LEU A 25 17.18 -14.53 0.45
C LEU A 25 16.04 -14.65 1.49
N ILE A 26 16.15 -15.58 2.44
CA ILE A 26 15.16 -15.74 3.52
C ILE A 26 15.15 -14.53 4.46
N ILE A 27 16.33 -14.03 4.84
CA ILE A 27 16.47 -12.85 5.70
C ILE A 27 15.93 -11.59 4.99
N MET A 28 16.20 -11.43 3.69
CA MET A 28 15.70 -10.30 2.91
C MET A 28 14.18 -10.33 2.74
N LYS A 29 13.59 -11.50 2.44
CA LYS A 29 12.13 -11.66 2.37
C LYS A 29 11.46 -11.35 3.72
N SER A 30 12.02 -11.89 4.82
CA SER A 30 11.58 -11.61 6.18
C SER A 30 11.67 -10.12 6.53
N THR A 31 12.73 -9.43 6.11
CA THR A 31 12.90 -7.99 6.35
C THR A 31 11.86 -7.16 5.57
N ALA A 32 11.57 -7.50 4.32
CA ALA A 32 10.55 -6.82 3.52
C ALA A 32 9.15 -7.05 4.09
N GLU A 33 8.83 -8.28 4.49
CA GLU A 33 7.56 -8.61 5.13
C GLU A 33 7.36 -7.85 6.45
N ILE A 34 8.39 -7.79 7.29
CA ILE A 34 8.35 -7.02 8.53
C ILE A 34 8.08 -5.53 8.23
N ARG A 35 8.74 -4.95 7.22
CA ARG A 35 8.49 -3.55 6.81
C ARG A 35 7.05 -3.33 6.36
N ARG A 36 6.48 -4.25 5.58
CA ARG A 36 5.06 -4.19 5.16
C ARG A 36 4.13 -4.21 6.36
N HIS A 37 4.36 -5.12 7.31
CA HIS A 37 3.56 -5.19 8.54
C HIS A 37 3.70 -3.95 9.41
N ILE A 38 4.88 -3.32 9.45
CA ILE A 38 5.09 -2.03 10.10
C ILE A 38 4.26 -0.93 9.44
N ALA A 39 4.30 -0.82 8.11
CA ALA A 39 3.50 0.18 7.40
C ALA A 39 2.00 -0.01 7.58
N ARG A 40 1.52 -1.26 7.50
CA ARG A 40 0.11 -1.61 7.81
C ARG A 40 -0.30 -1.16 9.20
N THR A 41 0.58 -1.40 10.17
CA THR A 41 0.37 -1.00 11.57
C THR A 41 0.26 0.50 11.71
N THR A 42 1.24 1.24 11.17
CA THR A 42 1.29 2.70 11.27
C THR A 42 0.06 3.33 10.61
N ALA A 43 -0.28 2.91 9.40
CA ALA A 43 -1.44 3.42 8.67
C ALA A 43 -2.75 3.11 9.43
N LEU A 44 -2.97 1.86 9.83
CA LEU A 44 -4.17 1.46 10.58
C LEU A 44 -4.36 2.34 11.81
N LEU A 45 -3.34 2.45 12.66
CA LEU A 45 -3.47 3.19 13.92
C LEU A 45 -3.73 4.68 13.69
N ARG A 46 -3.13 5.28 12.64
CA ARG A 46 -3.41 6.68 12.29
C ARG A 46 -4.81 6.89 11.72
N MET A 47 -5.30 5.97 10.91
CA MET A 47 -6.69 5.99 10.41
C MET A 47 -7.71 5.86 11.55
N LEU A 48 -7.48 4.95 12.50
CA LEU A 48 -8.34 4.81 13.67
C LEU A 48 -8.30 6.06 14.56
N CYS A 49 -7.12 6.66 14.77
CA CYS A 49 -6.99 7.93 15.48
C CYS A 49 -7.82 9.03 14.81
N GLU A 50 -7.71 9.18 13.49
CA GLU A 50 -8.43 10.20 12.73
C GLU A 50 -9.95 10.02 12.82
N ARG A 51 -10.43 8.78 12.63
CA ARG A 51 -11.86 8.44 12.75
C ARG A 51 -12.46 8.85 14.10
N GLU A 52 -11.66 8.77 15.16
CA GLU A 52 -12.05 9.09 16.53
C GLU A 52 -11.69 10.52 16.97
N GLY A 53 -11.09 11.33 16.10
CA GLY A 53 -10.61 12.68 16.44
C GLY A 53 -9.45 12.71 17.45
N ILE A 54 -8.67 11.65 17.54
CA ILE A 54 -7.57 11.49 18.51
C ILE A 54 -6.25 11.97 17.91
N THR A 55 -5.61 12.94 18.57
CA THR A 55 -4.35 13.54 18.09
C THR A 55 -3.09 13.00 18.77
N SER A 56 -3.23 12.17 19.82
CA SER A 56 -2.10 11.68 20.60
C SER A 56 -2.13 10.18 20.84
N ILE A 57 -0.94 9.58 20.93
CA ILE A 57 -0.76 8.15 21.26
C ILE A 57 -1.40 7.81 22.62
N TYR A 58 -1.30 8.73 23.58
CA TYR A 58 -1.91 8.55 24.90
C TYR A 58 -3.44 8.56 24.83
N GLY A 59 -4.02 9.51 24.08
CA GLY A 59 -5.46 9.55 23.82
C GLY A 59 -5.97 8.27 23.18
N PHE A 60 -5.21 7.70 22.25
CA PHE A 60 -5.55 6.42 21.62
C PHE A 60 -5.55 5.28 22.65
N ALA A 61 -4.51 5.20 23.49
CA ALA A 61 -4.42 4.17 24.51
C ALA A 61 -5.58 4.26 25.53
N VAL A 62 -5.94 5.47 25.95
CA VAL A 62 -7.08 5.71 26.85
C VAL A 62 -8.39 5.28 26.20
N LYS A 63 -8.61 5.64 24.93
CA LYS A 63 -9.82 5.26 24.20
C LYS A 63 -9.90 3.74 24.02
N TYR A 64 -8.82 3.08 23.63
CA TYR A 64 -8.77 1.63 23.52
C TYR A 64 -9.05 0.96 24.88
N ASP A 65 -8.42 1.41 25.96
CA ASP A 65 -8.66 0.86 27.29
C ASP A 65 -10.12 1.03 27.74
N ALA A 66 -10.76 2.14 27.37
CA ALA A 66 -12.18 2.38 27.68
C ALA A 66 -13.12 1.47 26.87
N LEU A 67 -12.82 1.25 25.59
CA LEU A 67 -13.68 0.48 24.68
C LEU A 67 -13.47 -1.04 24.80
N ALA A 68 -12.23 -1.48 24.98
CA ALA A 68 -11.88 -2.89 25.00
C ALA A 68 -11.97 -3.53 26.40
N ALA A 69 -12.23 -2.72 27.44
CA ALA A 69 -12.24 -3.11 28.85
C ALA A 69 -11.14 -4.14 29.22
N PRO A 70 -9.87 -3.88 28.88
CA PRO A 70 -8.82 -4.88 29.00
C PRO A 70 -8.49 -5.15 30.49
N VAL A 71 -8.15 -6.40 30.80
CA VAL A 71 -7.70 -6.83 32.15
C VAL A 71 -6.52 -6.00 32.66
N HIS A 72 -5.67 -5.52 31.75
CA HIS A 72 -4.55 -4.64 32.04
C HIS A 72 -4.57 -3.40 31.15
N LEU A 73 -4.52 -2.22 31.78
CA LEU A 73 -4.58 -0.92 31.09
C LEU A 73 -3.32 -0.68 30.27
N THR A 74 -3.49 -0.51 28.96
CA THR A 74 -2.41 -0.34 28.00
C THR A 74 -1.81 1.07 28.01
N ARG A 75 -2.50 2.06 28.58
CA ARG A 75 -2.02 3.46 28.73
C ARG A 75 -0.68 3.60 29.44
N TYR A 76 -0.30 2.63 30.26
CA TYR A 76 0.96 2.63 31.02
C TYR A 76 2.14 1.94 30.32
N HIS A 77 1.94 1.35 29.13
CA HIS A 77 2.96 0.50 28.50
C HIS A 77 4.17 1.25 27.88
N GLY A 78 4.32 2.56 28.11
CA GLY A 78 5.53 3.33 27.78
C GLY A 78 6.06 3.18 26.34
N LYS A 79 7.39 3.35 26.17
CA LYS A 79 8.10 3.24 24.87
C LYS A 79 7.90 1.91 24.16
N ASN A 80 7.63 0.83 24.90
CA ASN A 80 7.45 -0.54 24.40
C ASN A 80 5.97 -0.90 24.15
N GLY A 81 5.04 0.04 24.29
CA GLY A 81 3.60 -0.14 24.12
C GLY A 81 3.08 0.35 22.76
N TRP A 82 2.10 1.24 22.80
CA TRP A 82 1.57 1.93 21.63
C TRP A 82 2.61 2.79 20.92
N GLN A 83 3.51 3.42 21.68
CA GLN A 83 4.53 4.30 21.11
C GLN A 83 5.44 3.60 20.08
N ALA A 84 5.86 2.35 20.34
CA ALA A 84 6.64 1.58 19.38
C ALA A 84 5.86 1.25 18.09
N LEU A 85 4.54 1.09 18.18
CA LEU A 85 3.68 0.80 17.03
C LEU A 85 3.49 2.06 16.17
N PHE A 86 3.14 3.20 16.79
CA PHE A 86 2.96 4.47 16.10
C PHE A 86 4.24 5.03 15.48
N LYS A 87 5.41 4.73 16.08
CA LYS A 87 6.72 5.10 15.53
C LYS A 87 7.23 4.14 14.46
N GLY A 88 6.49 3.08 14.14
CA GLY A 88 6.91 2.09 13.15
C GLY A 88 8.14 1.27 13.55
N VAL A 89 8.39 1.10 14.86
CA VAL A 89 9.52 0.31 15.36
C VAL A 89 9.23 -1.18 15.30
N ARG A 90 7.95 -1.56 15.47
CA ARG A 90 7.51 -2.96 15.42
C ARG A 90 6.12 -3.07 14.79
N PRO A 91 5.81 -4.20 14.14
CA PRO A 91 4.46 -4.45 13.67
C PRO A 91 3.52 -4.82 14.82
N LEU A 92 2.24 -4.67 14.55
CA LEU A 92 1.15 -5.13 15.40
C LEU A 92 1.04 -6.66 15.33
N SER A 93 0.84 -7.31 16.48
CA SER A 93 0.72 -8.77 16.56
C SER A 93 -0.69 -9.23 16.19
N ALA A 94 -0.84 -10.45 15.65
CA ALA A 94 -2.15 -10.99 15.29
C ALA A 94 -3.17 -10.98 16.46
N ALA A 95 -2.71 -11.27 17.68
CA ALA A 95 -3.55 -11.22 18.88
C ALA A 95 -4.07 -9.80 19.16
N ARG A 96 -3.22 -8.77 19.00
CA ARG A 96 -3.63 -7.37 19.18
C ARG A 96 -4.53 -6.87 18.06
N LEU A 97 -4.36 -7.38 16.83
CA LEU A 97 -5.25 -7.04 15.71
C LEU A 97 -6.64 -7.57 15.97
N ARG A 98 -6.74 -8.84 16.39
CA ARG A 98 -8.02 -9.43 16.81
C ARG A 98 -8.67 -8.67 17.96
N ALA A 99 -7.87 -8.22 18.93
CA ALA A 99 -8.38 -7.42 20.04
C ALA A 99 -8.90 -6.04 19.58
N LEU A 100 -8.25 -5.40 18.61
CA LEU A 100 -8.76 -4.16 17.99
C LEU A 100 -10.07 -4.42 17.24
N SER A 101 -10.12 -5.47 16.42
CA SER A 101 -11.31 -5.80 15.62
C SER A 101 -12.48 -6.33 16.47
N ALA A 102 -12.24 -6.69 17.74
CA ALA A 102 -13.29 -7.03 18.69
C ALA A 102 -13.97 -5.78 19.30
N VAL A 103 -13.36 -4.61 19.17
CA VAL A 103 -13.98 -3.34 19.53
C VAL A 103 -14.97 -2.97 18.44
N GLU A 104 -16.25 -2.83 18.80
CA GLU A 104 -17.34 -2.57 17.84
C GLU A 104 -17.07 -1.36 16.93
N ALA A 105 -16.54 -0.27 17.48
CA ALA A 105 -16.20 0.94 16.71
C ALA A 105 -15.12 0.69 15.63
N TRP A 106 -14.31 -0.36 15.81
CA TRP A 106 -13.15 -0.70 14.96
C TRP A 106 -13.26 -2.13 14.41
N SER A 107 -14.48 -2.63 14.20
CA SER A 107 -14.72 -4.00 13.72
C SER A 107 -14.10 -4.28 12.35
N ASP A 108 -13.89 -3.23 11.55
CA ASP A 108 -13.23 -3.27 10.23
C ASP A 108 -11.69 -3.22 10.30
N ALA A 109 -11.08 -3.17 11.50
CA ALA A 109 -9.64 -3.01 11.65
C ALA A 109 -8.82 -4.11 10.95
N THR A 110 -9.30 -5.36 10.93
CA THR A 110 -8.64 -6.44 10.18
C THR A 110 -8.65 -6.14 8.68
N THR A 111 -9.80 -5.75 8.13
CA THR A 111 -9.97 -5.42 6.71
C THR A 111 -9.08 -4.24 6.31
N LEU A 112 -9.05 -3.19 7.12
CA LEU A 112 -8.17 -2.03 6.91
C LEU A 112 -6.69 -2.39 7.00
N TYR A 113 -6.31 -3.29 7.91
CA TYR A 113 -4.93 -3.76 8.04
C TYR A 113 -4.47 -4.53 6.80
N GLU A 114 -5.35 -5.38 6.25
CA GLU A 114 -5.06 -6.23 5.10
C GLU A 114 -5.05 -5.45 3.79
N ASN A 115 -6.12 -4.69 3.55
CA ASN A 115 -6.35 -3.97 2.30
C ASN A 115 -5.62 -2.62 2.24
N GLY A 116 -5.45 -1.97 3.39
CA GLY A 116 -4.88 -0.63 3.49
C GLY A 116 -5.88 0.48 3.20
N PRO A 117 -5.44 1.74 3.35
CA PRO A 117 -6.24 2.90 3.00
C PRO A 117 -6.57 2.83 1.50
N GLU A 118 -7.86 2.93 1.15
CA GLU A 118 -8.33 2.87 -0.24
C GLU A 118 -7.78 1.68 -1.05
N ASN A 119 -7.63 0.50 -0.41
CA ASN A 119 -7.07 -0.72 -1.00
C ASN A 119 -5.58 -0.63 -1.42
N LEU A 120 -4.82 0.35 -0.94
CA LEU A 120 -3.42 0.55 -1.32
C LEU A 120 -2.53 -0.67 -1.07
N TRP A 121 -2.67 -1.37 0.06
CA TRP A 121 -1.87 -2.58 0.34
C TRP A 121 -2.24 -3.74 -0.56
N ARG A 122 -3.52 -3.85 -0.90
CA ARG A 122 -4.00 -4.83 -1.87
C ARG A 122 -3.38 -4.56 -3.23
N ALA A 123 -3.40 -3.31 -3.70
CA ALA A 123 -2.76 -2.91 -4.95
C ALA A 123 -1.24 -3.15 -4.93
N MET A 124 -0.55 -2.82 -3.84
CA MET A 124 0.91 -2.91 -3.77
C MET A 124 1.46 -4.33 -3.57
N TRP A 125 0.81 -5.14 -2.73
CA TRP A 125 1.36 -6.44 -2.29
C TRP A 125 0.39 -7.61 -2.44
N GLY A 126 -0.85 -7.34 -2.83
CA GLY A 126 -1.80 -8.39 -3.12
C GLY A 126 -1.36 -9.24 -4.31
N PRO A 127 -1.76 -10.53 -4.33
CA PRO A 127 -1.60 -11.38 -5.50
C PRO A 127 -2.49 -10.89 -6.67
N PRO A 128 -2.21 -11.35 -7.90
CA PRO A 128 -2.90 -10.91 -9.12
C PRO A 128 -4.44 -10.93 -9.07
N ASP A 129 -5.03 -11.95 -8.42
CA ASP A 129 -6.48 -12.08 -8.22
C ASP A 129 -7.06 -10.95 -7.37
N GLN A 130 -6.30 -10.47 -6.38
CA GLN A 130 -6.72 -9.35 -5.55
C GLN A 130 -6.55 -7.99 -6.24
N LEU A 131 -5.68 -7.87 -7.25
CA LEU A 131 -5.54 -6.63 -8.02
C LEU A 131 -6.81 -6.32 -8.82
N ARG A 132 -7.45 -7.35 -9.37
CA ARG A 132 -8.75 -7.22 -10.05
C ARG A 132 -9.83 -6.66 -9.13
N LEU A 133 -9.77 -6.97 -7.83
CA LEU A 133 -10.72 -6.42 -6.85
C LEU A 133 -10.54 -4.92 -6.58
N VAL A 134 -9.38 -4.34 -6.92
CA VAL A 134 -9.14 -2.88 -6.77
C VAL A 134 -9.82 -2.09 -7.88
N ILE A 135 -9.98 -2.72 -9.06
CA ILE A 135 -10.57 -2.12 -10.26
C ILE A 135 -11.81 -2.89 -10.73
N ALA A 136 -12.51 -3.54 -9.80
CA ALA A 136 -13.57 -4.49 -10.15
C ALA A 136 -14.77 -3.79 -10.78
N ASP A 137 -15.11 -2.61 -10.27
CA ASP A 137 -16.24 -1.82 -10.77
C ASP A 137 -15.96 -1.41 -12.22
N GLU A 138 -14.76 -0.90 -12.50
CA GLU A 138 -14.34 -0.53 -13.86
C GLU A 138 -14.25 -1.74 -14.79
N LEU A 139 -13.76 -2.89 -14.30
CA LEU A 139 -13.73 -4.12 -15.09
C LEU A 139 -15.12 -4.66 -15.43
N ASN A 140 -16.14 -4.36 -14.61
CA ASN A 140 -17.52 -4.74 -14.87
C ASN A 140 -18.23 -3.78 -15.84
N GLU A 141 -17.85 -2.50 -15.80
CA GLU A 141 -18.42 -1.45 -16.66
C GLU A 141 -17.76 -1.42 -18.06
N CYS A 142 -16.44 -1.60 -18.10
CA CYS A 142 -15.67 -1.64 -19.34
C CYS A 142 -15.76 -3.00 -20.03
N ARG A 143 -15.72 -2.98 -21.37
CA ARG A 143 -15.73 -4.20 -22.18
C ARG A 143 -14.36 -4.87 -22.28
N SER A 144 -13.29 -4.13 -22.04
CA SER A 144 -11.91 -4.61 -22.16
C SER A 144 -10.98 -3.93 -21.16
N PHE A 145 -9.85 -4.59 -20.87
CA PHE A 145 -8.81 -4.02 -20.00
C PHE A 145 -8.20 -2.74 -20.60
N ASP A 146 -8.02 -2.68 -21.92
CA ASP A 146 -7.48 -1.49 -22.58
C ASP A 146 -8.42 -0.27 -22.44
N GLN A 147 -9.73 -0.51 -22.35
CA GLN A 147 -10.71 0.53 -22.07
C GLN A 147 -10.60 1.02 -20.63
N VAL A 148 -10.47 0.13 -19.64
CA VAL A 148 -10.24 0.52 -18.24
C VAL A 148 -8.99 1.40 -18.11
N VAL A 149 -7.90 1.03 -18.79
CA VAL A 149 -6.68 1.83 -18.82
C VAL A 149 -6.92 3.21 -19.44
N ALA A 150 -7.67 3.28 -20.54
CA ALA A 150 -7.97 4.53 -21.22
C ALA A 150 -8.87 5.45 -20.37
N GLU A 151 -9.89 4.89 -19.71
CA GLU A 151 -10.78 5.63 -18.81
C GLU A 151 -10.01 6.19 -17.62
N PHE A 152 -9.14 5.38 -17.01
CA PHE A 152 -8.28 5.84 -15.93
C PHE A 152 -7.30 6.94 -16.38
N GLU A 153 -6.71 6.83 -17.58
CA GLU A 153 -5.88 7.91 -18.11
C GLU A 153 -6.70 9.19 -18.35
N GLY A 154 -7.93 9.05 -18.86
CA GLY A 154 -8.88 10.16 -18.99
C GLY A 154 -9.19 10.83 -17.64
N GLU A 155 -9.45 10.05 -16.59
CA GLU A 155 -9.66 10.53 -15.22
C GLU A 155 -8.47 11.38 -14.73
N LEU A 156 -7.24 10.90 -14.95
CA LEU A 156 -6.03 11.64 -14.57
C LEU A 156 -5.81 12.92 -15.38
N LEU A 157 -6.17 12.92 -16.67
CA LEU A 157 -6.10 14.10 -17.54
C LEU A 157 -7.13 15.14 -17.14
N LEU A 158 -8.37 14.73 -16.85
CA LEU A 158 -9.41 15.61 -16.34
C LEU A 158 -9.01 16.20 -14.98
N ALA A 159 -8.48 15.38 -14.07
CA ALA A 159 -8.01 15.86 -12.79
C ALA A 159 -6.88 16.90 -12.95
N HIS A 160 -6.00 16.72 -13.93
CA HIS A 160 -4.97 17.70 -14.26
C HIS A 160 -5.57 19.02 -14.78
N GLU A 161 -6.45 18.94 -15.79
CA GLU A 161 -7.06 20.10 -16.45
C GLU A 161 -7.87 20.94 -15.46
N TYR A 162 -8.70 20.29 -14.64
CA TYR A 162 -9.54 20.95 -13.65
C TYR A 162 -8.84 21.20 -12.31
N ARG A 163 -7.54 20.87 -12.19
CA ARG A 163 -6.76 20.95 -10.94
C ARG A 163 -7.43 20.23 -9.77
N ALA A 164 -8.13 19.14 -10.04
CA ALA A 164 -8.73 18.31 -9.01
C ALA A 164 -7.63 17.54 -8.24
N PRO A 165 -7.79 17.36 -6.92
CA PRO A 165 -6.81 16.63 -6.13
C PRO A 165 -6.85 15.13 -6.46
N LEU A 166 -5.68 14.53 -6.65
CA LEU A 166 -5.55 13.07 -6.73
C LEU A 166 -5.60 12.47 -5.32
N THR A 167 -6.21 11.30 -5.21
CA THR A 167 -6.47 10.60 -3.93
C THR A 167 -5.78 9.24 -3.88
N LEU A 168 -5.79 8.58 -2.70
CA LEU A 168 -5.24 7.23 -2.54
C LEU A 168 -5.96 6.19 -3.41
N VAL A 169 -7.24 6.42 -3.74
CA VAL A 169 -7.98 5.60 -4.70
C VAL A 169 -7.27 5.62 -6.06
N HIS A 170 -6.93 6.81 -6.57
CA HIS A 170 -6.24 6.95 -7.85
C HIS A 170 -4.88 6.24 -7.85
N LEU A 171 -4.12 6.36 -6.75
CA LEU A 171 -2.84 5.66 -6.62
C LEU A 171 -3.02 4.14 -6.56
N ALA A 172 -3.98 3.64 -5.79
CA ALA A 172 -4.26 2.22 -5.70
C ALA A 172 -4.67 1.66 -7.06
N LYS A 173 -5.54 2.36 -7.81
CA LYS A 173 -5.92 2.01 -9.18
C LYS A 173 -4.72 2.00 -10.12
N ALA A 174 -3.90 3.06 -10.12
CA ALA A 174 -2.70 3.15 -10.95
C ALA A 174 -1.75 1.97 -10.72
N ILE A 175 -1.49 1.63 -9.45
CA ILE A 175 -0.62 0.50 -9.08
C ILE A 175 -1.24 -0.83 -9.50
N ALA A 176 -2.55 -1.02 -9.28
CA ALA A 176 -3.24 -2.24 -9.65
C ALA A 176 -3.20 -2.46 -11.17
N LEU A 177 -3.55 -1.44 -11.97
CA LEU A 177 -3.47 -1.48 -13.43
C LEU A 177 -2.05 -1.76 -13.90
N TYR A 178 -1.05 -1.07 -13.32
CA TYR A 178 0.35 -1.25 -13.71
C TYR A 178 0.80 -2.69 -13.49
N ARG A 179 0.51 -3.23 -12.30
CA ARG A 179 0.90 -4.60 -11.93
C ARG A 179 0.11 -5.64 -12.73
N LEU A 180 -1.18 -5.43 -13.00
CA LEU A 180 -1.95 -6.33 -13.88
C LEU A 180 -1.35 -6.37 -15.29
N GLN A 181 -1.02 -5.21 -15.85
CA GLN A 181 -0.45 -5.12 -17.19
C GLN A 181 0.96 -5.73 -17.26
N TYR A 182 1.81 -5.44 -16.29
CA TYR A 182 3.18 -5.92 -16.26
C TYR A 182 3.29 -7.40 -15.84
N GLU A 183 2.65 -7.79 -14.73
CA GLU A 183 2.80 -9.13 -14.13
C GLU A 183 1.93 -10.19 -14.83
N ILE A 184 0.75 -9.83 -15.33
CA ILE A 184 -0.16 -10.81 -15.97
C ILE A 184 -0.03 -10.77 -17.49
N LEU A 185 -0.04 -9.58 -18.09
CA LEU A 185 -0.05 -9.45 -19.54
C LEU A 185 1.37 -9.39 -20.15
N GLY A 186 2.40 -9.15 -19.33
CA GLY A 186 3.77 -9.01 -19.81
C GLY A 186 3.97 -7.77 -20.69
N LEU A 187 3.10 -6.78 -20.57
CA LEU A 187 3.12 -5.57 -21.38
C LEU A 187 3.73 -4.43 -20.57
N SER A 188 4.65 -3.67 -21.18
CA SER A 188 5.15 -2.40 -20.64
C SER A 188 4.49 -1.25 -21.40
N ASP A 189 3.40 -0.71 -20.88
CA ASP A 189 2.77 0.48 -21.44
C ASP A 189 3.17 1.74 -20.66
N ALA A 190 3.50 2.77 -21.40
CA ALA A 190 3.91 4.06 -20.87
C ALA A 190 2.74 4.79 -20.18
N GLY A 191 1.50 4.56 -20.60
CA GLY A 191 0.31 5.20 -20.02
C GLY A 191 0.11 4.89 -18.53
N VAL A 192 0.10 3.61 -18.17
CA VAL A 192 -0.19 3.19 -16.80
C VAL A 192 0.97 3.47 -15.84
N SER A 193 2.21 3.30 -16.31
CA SER A 193 3.40 3.71 -15.56
C SER A 193 3.45 5.23 -15.35
N GLY A 194 3.04 6.01 -16.36
CA GLY A 194 2.85 7.46 -16.25
C GLY A 194 1.82 7.85 -15.19
N GLY A 195 0.71 7.11 -15.09
CA GLY A 195 -0.31 7.32 -14.07
C GLY A 195 0.21 7.14 -12.64
N VAL A 196 1.04 6.11 -12.39
CA VAL A 196 1.70 5.91 -11.09
C VAL A 196 2.64 7.08 -10.78
N ALA A 197 3.46 7.50 -11.76
CA ALA A 197 4.38 8.63 -11.58
C ALA A 197 3.63 9.95 -11.31
N GLN A 198 2.54 10.21 -12.03
CA GLN A 198 1.69 11.39 -11.81
C GLN A 198 1.09 11.41 -10.39
N CYS A 199 0.59 10.27 -9.91
CA CYS A 199 0.11 10.14 -8.54
C CYS A 199 1.24 10.42 -7.53
N LEU A 200 2.42 9.85 -7.72
CA LEU A 200 3.57 10.06 -6.84
C LEU A 200 4.08 11.50 -6.83
N CYS A 201 3.91 12.27 -7.90
CA CYS A 201 4.29 13.69 -7.93
C CYS A 201 3.21 14.63 -7.35
N ASN A 202 2.02 14.13 -7.04
CA ASN A 202 0.92 14.97 -6.56
C ASN A 202 1.09 15.38 -5.09
N GLU A 203 1.11 16.69 -4.81
CA GLU A 203 1.36 17.23 -3.47
C GLU A 203 0.31 16.83 -2.43
N VAL A 204 -0.97 16.81 -2.81
CA VAL A 204 -2.07 16.43 -1.91
C VAL A 204 -1.91 14.97 -1.49
N LEU A 205 -1.61 14.10 -2.45
CA LEU A 205 -1.37 12.69 -2.17
C LEU A 205 -0.11 12.46 -1.33
N GLN A 206 0.96 13.21 -1.58
CA GLN A 206 2.18 13.15 -0.77
C GLN A 206 1.91 13.57 0.68
N ALA A 207 1.10 14.60 0.89
CA ALA A 207 0.66 15.03 2.22
C ALA A 207 -0.20 13.96 2.91
N GLU A 208 -1.15 13.35 2.20
CA GLU A 208 -1.98 12.24 2.68
C GLU A 208 -1.12 11.04 3.12
N MET A 209 -0.15 10.63 2.31
CA MET A 209 0.75 9.53 2.65
C MET A 209 1.69 9.85 3.81
N GLU A 210 2.13 11.09 3.95
CA GLU A 210 2.93 11.55 5.09
C GLU A 210 2.09 11.56 6.38
N ARG A 211 0.85 12.02 6.28
CA ARG A 211 -0.15 11.99 7.35
C ARG A 211 -0.41 10.56 7.82
N LEU A 212 -0.47 9.59 6.93
CA LEU A 212 -0.56 8.15 7.25
C LEU A 212 0.78 7.52 7.67
N GLY A 213 1.90 8.21 7.49
CA GLY A 213 3.23 7.75 7.90
C GLY A 213 3.79 6.63 7.02
N VAL A 214 3.36 6.59 5.75
CA VAL A 214 3.70 5.51 4.81
C VAL A 214 4.43 6.00 3.55
N ARG A 215 4.50 7.32 3.32
CA ARG A 215 5.10 7.93 2.13
C ARG A 215 6.44 7.31 1.72
N GLN A 216 7.42 7.30 2.63
CA GLN A 216 8.76 6.79 2.33
C GLN A 216 8.71 5.32 1.87
N MET A 217 7.97 4.48 2.59
CA MET A 217 7.87 3.05 2.29
C MET A 217 7.18 2.82 0.94
N VAL A 218 6.09 3.54 0.67
CA VAL A 218 5.38 3.48 -0.62
C VAL A 218 6.33 3.87 -1.75
N ASN A 219 7.04 4.99 -1.63
CA ASN A 219 8.00 5.44 -2.63
C ASN A 219 9.14 4.42 -2.86
N GLU A 220 9.68 3.82 -1.80
CA GLU A 220 10.75 2.80 -1.89
C GLU A 220 10.29 1.51 -2.59
N GLU A 221 9.07 1.04 -2.29
CA GLU A 221 8.47 -0.12 -2.96
C GLU A 221 8.19 0.21 -4.44
N LEU A 222 7.60 1.37 -4.73
CA LEU A 222 7.27 1.76 -6.10
C LEU A 222 8.52 2.06 -6.94
N ALA A 223 9.62 2.52 -6.33
CA ALA A 223 10.91 2.65 -7.01
C ALA A 223 11.48 1.31 -7.50
N LYS A 224 10.96 0.16 -7.05
CA LYS A 224 11.32 -1.16 -7.61
C LYS A 224 10.66 -1.39 -8.96
N PHE A 225 9.43 -0.89 -9.15
CA PHE A 225 8.70 -0.98 -10.42
C PHE A 225 9.31 -0.07 -11.49
N HIS A 226 9.77 1.12 -11.10
CA HIS A 226 10.35 2.09 -12.04
C HIS A 226 11.80 1.74 -12.45
N ARG A 227 12.51 0.92 -11.67
CA ARG A 227 13.88 0.48 -12.01
C ARG A 227 13.95 -0.41 -13.25
N THR A 228 12.82 -0.87 -13.79
CA THR A 228 12.75 -1.72 -14.97
C THR A 228 12.35 -0.97 -16.25
N GLY A 229 12.09 0.34 -16.16
CA GLY A 229 11.72 1.16 -17.32
C GLY A 229 12.42 2.50 -17.29
N ALA A 230 13.67 2.53 -17.76
CA ALA A 230 14.20 3.77 -18.29
C ALA A 230 13.33 4.17 -19.48
N ASN A 231 12.36 5.05 -19.27
CA ASN A 231 11.78 5.92 -20.29
C ASN A 231 11.07 7.08 -19.61
N TYR A 232 11.90 8.02 -19.17
CA TYR A 232 11.54 9.37 -18.78
C TYR A 232 11.18 10.20 -20.04
N GLU A 233 10.27 9.68 -20.89
CA GLU A 233 9.79 10.39 -22.10
C GLU A 233 8.31 10.79 -22.00
N PHE A 234 7.58 10.30 -20.99
CA PHE A 234 6.14 10.55 -20.82
C PHE A 234 5.79 11.99 -20.38
N THR A 235 6.79 12.82 -20.08
CA THR A 235 6.63 14.24 -19.77
C THR A 235 6.80 15.15 -21.00
N SER A 236 7.05 14.62 -22.19
CA SER A 236 7.26 15.44 -23.40
C SER A 236 5.98 15.74 -24.19
N LEU A 237 4.92 14.97 -24.01
CA LEU A 237 3.64 15.18 -24.71
C LEU A 237 2.73 16.13 -23.93
N THR A 238 2.11 17.07 -24.64
CA THR A 238 1.12 17.99 -24.06
C THR A 238 -0.15 17.22 -23.64
N VAL A 239 -0.89 17.76 -22.68
CA VAL A 239 -2.18 17.20 -22.21
C VAL A 239 -3.13 16.95 -23.40
N ALA A 240 -3.17 17.88 -24.36
CA ALA A 240 -3.97 17.75 -25.57
C ALA A 240 -3.55 16.55 -26.45
N ALA A 241 -2.25 16.34 -26.66
CA ALA A 241 -1.75 15.19 -27.43
C ALA A 241 -2.03 13.85 -26.73
N ARG A 242 -1.97 13.83 -25.39
CA ARG A 242 -2.36 12.65 -24.60
C ARG A 242 -3.87 12.39 -24.69
N TRP A 243 -4.69 13.43 -24.63
CA TRP A 243 -6.14 13.32 -24.78
C TRP A 243 -6.53 12.76 -26.15
N GLU A 244 -5.92 13.21 -27.25
CA GLU A 244 -6.19 12.66 -28.59
C GLU A 244 -5.87 11.15 -28.68
N ALA A 245 -4.77 10.70 -28.07
CA ALA A 245 -4.40 9.30 -28.04
C ALA A 245 -5.37 8.43 -27.21
N VAL A 246 -5.89 8.99 -26.11
CA VAL A 246 -6.87 8.34 -25.24
C VAL A 246 -8.26 8.33 -25.89
N ALA A 247 -8.67 9.43 -26.52
CA ALA A 247 -9.98 9.59 -27.14
C ALA A 247 -10.25 8.51 -28.19
N ALA A 248 -9.26 8.18 -29.03
CA ALA A 248 -9.38 7.10 -30.03
C ALA A 248 -9.65 5.71 -29.40
N ARG A 249 -9.29 5.51 -28.13
CA ARG A 249 -9.56 4.28 -27.37
C ARG A 249 -10.90 4.32 -26.63
N LEU A 250 -11.49 5.50 -26.48
CA LEU A 250 -12.78 5.77 -25.83
C LEU A 250 -13.91 6.00 -26.84
N ASP A 251 -13.73 5.64 -28.12
CA ASP A 251 -14.59 5.97 -29.26
C ASP A 251 -16.08 5.58 -29.13
N TRP A 252 -16.47 4.84 -28.09
CA TRP A 252 -17.87 4.51 -27.76
C TRP A 252 -18.61 5.62 -26.98
N VAL A 253 -17.93 6.68 -26.53
CA VAL A 253 -18.54 7.85 -25.86
C VAL A 253 -19.13 8.85 -26.88
N SER A 254 -19.17 8.48 -28.18
CA SER A 254 -19.80 9.23 -29.27
C SER A 254 -21.28 8.88 -29.45
#